data_AF-A0A7X6ZXP8-F1
#
_entry.id   AF-A0A7X6ZXP8-F1
#
_cell.length_a   1.000
_cell.length_b   1.000
_cell.length_c   1.000
_cell.angle_alpha   90.00
_cell.angle_beta   90.00
_cell.angle_gamma   90.00
#
_symmetry.space_group_name_H-M   'P 1'
#
loop_
_entity.id
_entity.type
_entity.pdbx_description
1 polymer ?
#
loop_
_entity_poly.entity_id
_entity_poly.type
_entity_poly.pdbx_seq_one_letter_code
_entity_poly.pdbx_strand_id
1 'polypeptide(L)'
;MANVGIRGYAYCLNHAPELGYHYGVTPYVERETKGETDFIKELPSHQQSWKEAKDYAPNQAYIGGITLEKLTESPQPWYEHRLTESLRYGNYGEIMPEDEFIGLMDICDVFDIIWLEKDFASSVRQKLKASPVLNGKILARLEEGHPLDEIEAEVRDKRALPLFIEGKVVGCARNGHELDDCLFAYVLLENIACKTGGVLSLLHLLKNTGMAPEEVDFVIECSEEAAGDMNQRGGGNFAKAVAEIAGCVNASGCDVRGFCAGPVDAMIAAAAQVASGARKNCVVLAGGAIPKLYMNGRDHVKKKMPALEDCLGNFAVLLVPDDGTHPIMRLDVLGKHTVGAGSSPQAVTTALILDPLERAGLSFLDVDKYAAELHINEITLPAGAGDVPLANIKMTAALAVMKNAIEKADMMTFVKERGLPGFAHTQGHIPSGVPYIGHACDNLKEGTMKRVMIIGKGSLFLARLTNLADGASFLLEPSTGKKPGAAAASKNDIKALLLEVLSELSEKID
;
A
#
# COMPACT_ATOMS: atom_id res chain seq x y z
N MET A 1 23.21 -15.79 -3.19
CA MET A 1 22.26 -15.34 -2.15
C MET A 1 20.89 -15.27 -2.78
N ALA A 2 19.84 -15.65 -2.05
CA ALA A 2 18.49 -15.61 -2.59
C ALA A 2 18.02 -14.15 -2.61
N ASN A 3 17.92 -13.59 -3.81
CA ASN A 3 17.51 -12.21 -4.06
C ASN A 3 16.38 -12.22 -5.09
N VAL A 4 15.59 -11.15 -5.07
CA VAL A 4 14.58 -10.88 -6.10
C VAL A 4 14.67 -9.43 -6.55
N GLY A 5 14.40 -9.16 -7.82
CA GLY A 5 14.39 -7.82 -8.38
C GLY A 5 13.05 -7.13 -8.14
N ILE A 6 13.08 -5.82 -7.85
CA ILE A 6 11.90 -4.96 -7.78
C ILE A 6 11.77 -4.23 -9.12
N ARG A 7 10.93 -4.77 -10.01
CA ARG A 7 10.81 -4.25 -11.39
C ARG A 7 9.97 -2.99 -11.49
N GLY A 8 8.95 -2.84 -10.64
CA GLY A 8 8.09 -1.67 -10.66
C GLY A 8 7.20 -1.54 -9.45
N TYR A 9 6.59 -0.37 -9.34
CA TYR A 9 5.73 0.06 -8.24
C TYR A 9 4.68 1.04 -8.75
N ALA A 10 3.55 1.10 -8.06
CA ALA A 10 2.53 2.11 -8.25
C ALA A 10 1.87 2.46 -6.92
N TYR A 11 1.55 3.75 -6.75
CA TYR A 11 0.93 4.29 -5.54
C TYR A 11 -0.19 5.25 -5.94
N CYS A 12 -1.39 5.01 -5.44
CA CYS A 12 -2.58 5.80 -5.77
C CYS A 12 -3.31 6.23 -4.50
N LEU A 13 -3.95 7.39 -4.55
CA LEU A 13 -4.87 7.87 -3.51
C LEU A 13 -6.25 8.08 -4.14
N ASN A 14 -7.30 7.53 -3.53
CA ASN A 14 -8.67 7.87 -3.92
C ASN A 14 -9.19 8.87 -2.89
N HIS A 15 -9.37 10.13 -3.29
CA HIS A 15 -9.99 11.14 -2.43
C HIS A 15 -11.47 10.77 -2.28
N ALA A 16 -11.90 10.54 -1.04
CA ALA A 16 -13.20 9.93 -0.72
C ALA A 16 -13.87 10.60 0.52
N PRO A 17 -14.05 11.93 0.51
CA PRO A 17 -14.60 12.65 1.65
C PRO A 17 -16.05 12.27 1.99
N GLU A 18 -16.92 12.03 1.01
CA GLU A 18 -18.33 11.67 1.27
C GLU A 18 -18.45 10.24 1.80
N LEU A 19 -17.73 9.27 1.19
CA LEU A 19 -17.61 7.91 1.71
C LEU A 19 -17.07 7.93 3.14
N GLY A 20 -16.07 8.75 3.42
CA GLY A 20 -15.55 8.90 4.77
C GLY A 20 -16.56 9.49 5.75
N TYR A 21 -17.31 10.51 5.35
CA TYR A 21 -18.30 11.18 6.20
C TYR A 21 -19.50 10.28 6.53
N HIS A 22 -19.92 9.47 5.57
CA HIS A 22 -21.05 8.57 5.74
C HIS A 22 -20.66 7.24 6.37
N TYR A 23 -19.51 6.67 5.97
CA TYR A 23 -19.15 5.27 6.23
C TYR A 23 -17.79 5.05 6.89
N GLY A 24 -17.00 6.10 7.15
CA GLY A 24 -15.87 5.97 8.06
C GLY A 24 -16.35 5.55 9.46
N VAL A 25 -15.65 4.63 10.13
CA VAL A 25 -16.16 4.02 11.38
C VAL A 25 -16.46 5.07 12.45
N THR A 26 -15.62 6.09 12.60
CA THR A 26 -15.82 7.15 13.61
C THR A 26 -17.11 7.93 13.38
N PRO A 27 -17.34 8.57 12.21
CA PRO A 27 -18.60 9.27 11.96
C PRO A 27 -19.81 8.32 11.85
N TYR A 28 -19.66 7.14 11.23
CA TYR A 28 -20.75 6.17 11.09
C TYR A 28 -21.27 5.70 12.45
N VAL A 29 -20.39 5.17 13.32
CA VAL A 29 -20.80 4.67 14.64
C VAL A 29 -21.35 5.78 15.52
N GLU A 30 -20.81 7.00 15.43
CA GLU A 30 -21.39 8.13 16.17
C GLU A 30 -22.80 8.46 15.71
N ARG A 31 -23.04 8.51 14.40
CA ARG A 31 -24.37 8.77 13.86
C ARG A 31 -25.36 7.68 14.31
N GLU A 32 -24.96 6.41 14.21
CA GLU A 32 -25.80 5.28 14.63
C GLU A 32 -26.09 5.23 16.13
N THR A 33 -25.13 5.62 16.98
CA THR A 33 -25.28 5.49 18.44
C THR A 33 -25.74 6.76 19.15
N LYS A 34 -25.52 7.93 18.56
CA LYS A 34 -25.77 9.24 19.18
C LYS A 34 -26.54 10.23 18.29
N GLY A 35 -26.78 9.89 17.03
CA GLY A 35 -27.42 10.76 16.05
C GLY A 35 -26.51 11.89 15.57
N GLU A 36 -27.13 12.99 15.11
CA GLU A 36 -26.46 14.17 14.56
C GLU A 36 -25.83 15.05 15.66
N THR A 37 -24.68 14.61 16.20
CA THR A 37 -23.89 15.36 17.19
C THR A 37 -23.22 16.59 16.60
N ASP A 38 -22.66 17.47 17.45
CA ASP A 38 -21.94 18.66 17.00
C ASP A 38 -20.76 18.30 16.09
N PHE A 39 -20.05 17.20 16.38
CA PHE A 39 -18.99 16.70 15.50
C PHE A 39 -19.50 16.33 14.11
N ILE A 40 -20.62 15.60 14.00
CA ILE A 40 -21.17 15.17 12.71
C ILE A 40 -21.66 16.37 11.89
N LYS A 41 -22.20 17.40 12.56
CA LYS A 41 -22.64 18.65 11.91
C LYS A 41 -21.48 19.53 11.46
N GLU A 42 -20.40 19.57 12.23
CA GLU A 42 -19.22 20.38 11.91
C GLU A 42 -18.32 19.71 10.87
N LEU A 43 -18.16 18.39 10.88
CA LEU A 43 -17.24 17.66 10.00
C LEU A 43 -17.31 18.05 8.50
N PRO A 44 -18.49 18.25 7.86
CA PRO A 44 -18.56 18.68 6.46
C PRO A 44 -17.79 19.98 6.16
N SER A 45 -17.79 20.93 7.10
CA SER A 45 -17.03 22.19 6.98
C SER A 45 -15.51 22.05 7.14
N HIS A 46 -15.05 20.85 7.53
CA HIS A 46 -13.65 20.49 7.67
C HIS A 46 -13.17 19.54 6.55
N GLN A 47 -14.05 19.08 5.67
CA GLN A 47 -13.66 18.23 4.54
C GLN A 47 -12.80 19.03 3.55
N GLN A 48 -11.79 18.37 2.97
CA GLN A 48 -11.02 18.97 1.90
C GLN A 48 -11.73 18.75 0.57
N SER A 49 -11.62 19.73 -0.32
CA SER A 49 -11.89 19.52 -1.75
C SER A 49 -10.82 18.64 -2.39
N TRP A 50 -11.15 18.02 -3.53
CA TRP A 50 -10.16 17.25 -4.31
C TRP A 50 -8.93 18.08 -4.67
N LYS A 51 -9.11 19.37 -4.96
CA LYS A 51 -7.99 20.27 -5.27
C LYS A 51 -7.07 20.43 -4.06
N GLU A 52 -7.60 20.63 -2.86
CA GLU A 52 -6.80 20.76 -1.63
C GLU A 52 -6.09 19.44 -1.28
N ALA A 53 -6.75 18.31 -1.44
CA ALA A 53 -6.15 16.99 -1.28
C ALA A 53 -5.03 16.75 -2.31
N LYS A 54 -5.25 17.14 -3.58
CA LYS A 54 -4.22 17.07 -4.63
C LYS A 54 -3.03 17.96 -4.32
N ASP A 55 -3.28 19.18 -3.83
CA ASP A 55 -2.23 20.16 -3.53
C ASP A 55 -1.57 19.94 -2.16
N TYR A 56 -1.92 18.86 -1.46
CA TYR A 56 -1.29 18.45 -0.22
C TYR A 56 0.08 17.82 -0.46
N ALA A 57 1.15 18.39 0.11
CA ALA A 57 2.51 17.92 -0.15
C ALA A 57 2.72 16.41 0.19
N PRO A 58 2.21 15.87 1.31
CA PRO A 58 2.28 14.43 1.57
C PRO A 58 1.59 13.56 0.50
N ASN A 59 0.44 13.99 -0.02
CA ASN A 59 -0.27 13.25 -1.07
C ASN A 59 0.54 13.25 -2.37
N GLN A 60 1.16 14.38 -2.73
CA GLN A 60 2.05 14.45 -3.90
C GLN A 60 3.31 13.60 -3.70
N ALA A 61 3.88 13.56 -2.49
CA ALA A 61 4.99 12.67 -2.19
C ALA A 61 4.60 11.19 -2.35
N TYR A 62 3.39 10.81 -1.92
CA TYR A 62 2.88 9.44 -2.02
C TYR A 62 2.80 8.94 -3.47
N ILE A 63 2.23 9.75 -4.37
CA ILE A 63 2.06 9.38 -5.80
C ILE A 63 3.31 9.66 -6.66
N GLY A 64 4.39 10.17 -6.08
CA GLY A 64 5.62 10.51 -6.78
C GLY A 64 5.55 11.80 -7.60
N GLY A 65 4.70 12.75 -7.21
CA GLY A 65 4.66 14.12 -7.76
C GLY A 65 5.77 15.03 -7.21
N ILE A 66 6.27 14.75 -6.00
CA ILE A 66 7.48 15.39 -5.43
C ILE A 66 8.36 14.35 -4.74
N THR A 67 9.64 14.67 -4.53
CA THR A 67 10.56 13.83 -3.74
C THR A 67 10.35 14.02 -2.23
N LEU A 68 10.85 13.09 -1.40
CA LEU A 68 10.77 13.23 0.06
C LEU A 68 11.69 14.32 0.62
N GLU A 69 12.77 14.65 -0.08
CA GLU A 69 13.60 15.81 0.22
C GLU A 69 12.76 17.09 0.06
N LYS A 70 12.02 17.20 -1.04
CA LYS A 70 11.14 18.35 -1.28
C LYS A 70 10.01 18.43 -0.25
N LEU A 71 9.44 17.30 0.15
CA LEU A 71 8.46 17.25 1.25
C LEU A 71 9.07 17.77 2.56
N THR A 72 10.29 17.34 2.88
CA THR A 72 11.02 17.76 4.09
C THR A 72 11.32 19.26 4.11
N GLU A 73 11.61 19.84 2.95
CA GLU A 73 11.83 21.28 2.77
C GLU A 73 10.53 22.11 2.77
N SER A 74 9.37 21.46 2.59
CA SER A 74 8.10 22.16 2.50
C SER A 74 7.68 22.71 3.87
N PRO A 75 7.20 23.97 3.94
CA PRO A 75 6.81 24.57 5.21
C PRO A 75 5.61 23.85 5.81
N GLN A 76 5.68 23.61 7.13
CA GLN A 76 4.58 23.05 7.91
C GLN A 76 3.83 24.17 8.68
N PRO A 77 2.50 24.05 8.85
CA PRO A 77 1.71 22.90 8.44
C PRO A 77 1.44 22.84 6.92
N TRP A 78 1.64 21.68 6.30
CA TRP A 78 1.45 21.47 4.86
C TRP A 78 0.00 21.74 4.44
N TYR A 79 -0.97 21.54 5.34
CA TYR A 79 -2.37 21.82 5.02
C TYR A 79 -2.67 23.32 4.86
N GLU A 80 -1.87 24.21 5.46
CA GLU A 80 -1.92 25.67 5.26
C GLU A 80 -0.98 26.14 4.14
N HIS A 81 0.07 25.36 3.86
CA HIS A 81 1.07 25.62 2.83
C HIS A 81 0.98 24.65 1.65
N ARG A 82 -0.19 24.61 1.02
CA ARG A 82 -0.45 23.78 -0.15
C ARG A 82 0.49 24.10 -1.30
N LEU A 83 0.86 23.08 -2.06
CA LEU A 83 1.63 23.23 -3.27
C LEU A 83 0.81 23.94 -4.35
N THR A 84 1.48 24.69 -5.21
CA THR A 84 0.87 25.28 -6.41
C THR A 84 1.12 24.38 -7.61
N GLU A 85 0.16 24.29 -8.52
CA GLU A 85 0.31 23.58 -9.82
C GLU A 85 0.55 22.07 -9.71
N SER A 86 0.19 21.44 -8.58
CA SER A 86 0.31 19.99 -8.42
C SER A 86 -0.53 19.25 -9.47
N LEU A 87 -0.05 18.09 -9.91
CA LEU A 87 -0.73 17.28 -10.92
C LEU A 87 -1.56 16.18 -10.27
N ARG A 88 -2.59 15.73 -10.99
CA ARG A 88 -3.36 14.53 -10.64
C ARG A 88 -2.48 13.28 -10.69
N TYR A 89 -1.60 13.21 -11.67
CA TYR A 89 -0.73 12.07 -11.95
C TYR A 89 0.71 12.40 -11.55
N GLY A 90 1.34 11.49 -10.82
CA GLY A 90 2.75 11.54 -10.45
C GLY A 90 3.54 10.42 -11.14
N ASN A 91 4.81 10.26 -10.77
CA ASN A 91 5.66 9.23 -11.37
C ASN A 91 5.19 7.81 -11.05
N TYR A 92 4.43 7.61 -9.97
CA TYR A 92 4.03 6.28 -9.50
C TYR A 92 2.56 5.98 -9.72
N GLY A 93 1.67 6.99 -9.73
CA GLY A 93 0.23 6.77 -9.89
C GLY A 93 -0.56 8.07 -9.86
N GLU A 94 -1.71 8.08 -9.19
CA GLU A 94 -2.63 9.22 -9.24
C GLU A 94 -3.38 9.53 -7.93
N ILE A 95 -3.94 10.73 -7.86
CA ILE A 95 -4.95 11.13 -6.88
C ILE A 95 -6.32 11.18 -7.60
N MET A 96 -7.09 10.10 -7.48
CA MET A 96 -8.40 9.94 -8.12
C MET A 96 -9.49 10.72 -7.35
N PRO A 97 -10.34 11.50 -8.04
CA PRO A 97 -11.54 12.11 -7.45
C PRO A 97 -12.59 11.07 -7.02
N GLU A 98 -13.43 11.41 -6.05
CA GLU A 98 -14.40 10.49 -5.45
C GLU A 98 -15.45 9.96 -6.44
N ASP A 99 -15.94 10.82 -7.33
CA ASP A 99 -16.96 10.44 -8.32
C ASP A 99 -16.43 9.39 -9.32
N GLU A 100 -15.20 9.59 -9.81
CA GLU A 100 -14.50 8.60 -10.63
C GLU A 100 -14.22 7.31 -9.85
N PHE A 101 -13.90 7.40 -8.56
CA PHE A 101 -13.68 6.23 -7.72
C PHE A 101 -14.97 5.41 -7.52
N ILE A 102 -16.11 6.07 -7.28
CA ILE A 102 -17.43 5.41 -7.21
C ILE A 102 -17.76 4.72 -8.54
N GLY A 103 -17.48 5.37 -9.69
CA GLY A 103 -17.61 4.72 -10.99
C GLY A 103 -16.69 3.51 -11.17
N LEU A 104 -15.47 3.55 -10.61
CA LEU A 104 -14.58 2.40 -10.62
C LEU A 104 -15.04 1.27 -9.68
N MET A 105 -15.74 1.60 -8.59
CA MET A 105 -16.34 0.60 -7.70
C MET A 105 -17.42 -0.21 -8.41
N ASP A 106 -18.28 0.44 -9.20
CA ASP A 106 -19.27 -0.21 -10.08
C ASP A 106 -18.59 -1.14 -11.10
N ILE A 107 -17.54 -0.67 -11.78
CA ILE A 107 -16.72 -1.50 -12.70
C ILE A 107 -16.16 -2.75 -12.02
N CYS A 108 -15.73 -2.62 -10.76
CA CYS A 108 -15.12 -3.68 -9.97
C CYS A 108 -16.16 -4.63 -9.35
N ASP A 109 -17.43 -4.23 -9.32
CA ASP A 109 -18.50 -5.08 -8.86
C ASP A 109 -18.84 -6.16 -9.90
N VAL A 110 -19.18 -7.34 -9.39
CA VAL A 110 -19.57 -8.51 -10.19
C VAL A 110 -20.87 -9.13 -9.69
N PHE A 111 -21.46 -8.55 -8.63
CA PHE A 111 -22.60 -9.10 -7.91
C PHE A 111 -23.77 -8.11 -7.79
N ASP A 112 -23.77 -7.01 -8.54
CA ASP A 112 -24.89 -6.06 -8.58
C ASP A 112 -25.17 -5.42 -7.19
N ILE A 113 -24.11 -5.20 -6.41
CA ILE A 113 -24.11 -4.56 -5.10
C ILE A 113 -24.10 -3.05 -5.22
N ILE A 114 -23.31 -2.48 -6.12
CA ILE A 114 -23.23 -1.05 -6.37
C ILE A 114 -24.22 -0.71 -7.48
N TRP A 115 -25.22 0.11 -7.15
CA TRP A 115 -26.08 0.73 -8.14
C TRP A 115 -25.74 2.20 -8.27
N LEU A 116 -25.56 2.68 -9.49
CA LEU A 116 -25.36 4.09 -9.79
C LEU A 116 -26.61 4.69 -10.40
N GLU A 117 -26.89 5.95 -10.11
CA GLU A 117 -27.93 6.71 -10.81
C GLU A 117 -27.51 6.90 -12.27
N LYS A 118 -28.48 6.81 -13.19
CA LYS A 118 -28.25 6.78 -14.63
C LYS A 118 -27.44 7.98 -15.17
N ASP A 119 -27.82 9.20 -14.80
CA ASP A 119 -27.12 10.40 -15.27
C ASP A 119 -25.71 10.49 -14.64
N PHE A 120 -25.56 10.08 -13.38
CA PHE A 120 -24.27 9.96 -12.72
C PHE A 120 -23.36 8.93 -13.42
N ALA A 121 -23.85 7.71 -13.68
CA ALA A 121 -23.14 6.64 -14.38
C ALA A 121 -22.65 7.12 -15.76
N SER A 122 -23.51 7.81 -16.51
CA SER A 122 -23.15 8.41 -17.81
C SER A 122 -22.07 9.49 -17.68
N SER A 123 -22.15 10.35 -16.66
CA SER A 123 -21.16 11.40 -16.38
C SER A 123 -19.79 10.81 -16.02
N VAL A 124 -19.73 9.86 -15.08
CA VAL A 124 -18.46 9.23 -14.68
C VAL A 124 -17.87 8.40 -15.82
N ARG A 125 -18.70 7.75 -16.67
CA ARG A 125 -18.22 7.07 -17.88
C ARG A 125 -17.42 8.02 -18.79
N GLN A 126 -17.88 9.26 -18.95
CA GLN A 126 -17.18 10.24 -19.77
C GLN A 126 -15.83 10.64 -19.16
N LYS A 127 -15.77 10.80 -17.84
CA LYS A 127 -14.53 11.12 -17.12
C LYS A 127 -13.53 9.96 -17.18
N LEU A 128 -13.98 8.74 -16.89
CA LEU A 128 -13.14 7.55 -16.86
C LEU A 128 -12.56 7.17 -18.24
N LYS A 129 -13.18 7.58 -19.35
CA LYS A 129 -12.58 7.45 -20.70
C LYS A 129 -11.25 8.19 -20.86
N ALA A 130 -11.01 9.24 -20.07
CA ALA A 130 -9.75 9.97 -20.08
C ALA A 130 -8.67 9.33 -19.20
N SER A 131 -9.00 8.28 -18.45
CA SER A 131 -8.04 7.56 -17.61
C SER A 131 -6.94 6.94 -18.46
N PRO A 132 -5.66 7.05 -18.07
CA PRO A 132 -4.56 6.46 -18.81
C PRO A 132 -4.43 4.94 -18.61
N VAL A 133 -5.22 4.36 -17.70
CA VAL A 133 -5.09 2.94 -17.31
C VAL A 133 -6.37 2.13 -17.53
N LEU A 134 -7.53 2.77 -17.74
CA LEU A 134 -8.79 2.10 -18.03
C LEU A 134 -8.97 1.92 -19.54
N ASN A 135 -8.81 0.68 -20.00
CA ASN A 135 -9.06 0.35 -21.41
C ASN A 135 -10.56 0.13 -21.69
N GLY A 136 -10.91 0.00 -22.97
CA GLY A 136 -12.30 -0.18 -23.39
C GLY A 136 -12.99 -1.44 -22.84
N LYS A 137 -12.25 -2.51 -22.53
CA LYS A 137 -12.83 -3.74 -21.93
C LYS A 137 -13.22 -3.50 -20.48
N ILE A 138 -12.38 -2.80 -19.72
CA ILE A 138 -12.66 -2.45 -18.31
C ILE A 138 -13.81 -1.45 -18.24
N LEU A 139 -13.78 -0.40 -19.08
CA LEU A 139 -14.84 0.61 -19.13
C LEU A 139 -16.21 0.06 -19.56
N ALA A 140 -16.23 -1.03 -20.33
CA ALA A 140 -17.47 -1.70 -20.73
C ALA A 140 -18.19 -2.42 -19.56
N ARG A 141 -17.51 -2.58 -18.42
CA ARG A 141 -18.11 -3.16 -17.20
C ARG A 141 -18.96 -2.18 -16.41
N LEU A 142 -18.69 -0.88 -16.55
CA LEU A 142 -19.52 0.15 -15.92
C LEU A 142 -20.94 -0.02 -16.42
N GLU A 143 -21.92 -0.02 -15.53
CA GLU A 143 -23.32 -0.21 -15.88
C GLU A 143 -23.94 1.08 -16.45
N GLU A 144 -25.13 0.97 -17.05
CA GLU A 144 -25.88 2.14 -17.55
C GLU A 144 -26.55 2.94 -16.42
N GLY A 145 -26.65 2.35 -15.23
CA GLY A 145 -27.27 2.94 -14.05
C GLY A 145 -28.79 2.80 -13.99
N HIS A 146 -29.34 3.13 -12.83
CA HIS A 146 -30.73 2.96 -12.45
C HIS A 146 -31.46 4.31 -12.30
N PRO A 147 -32.80 4.33 -12.47
CA PRO A 147 -33.62 5.46 -12.06
C PRO A 147 -33.42 5.80 -10.57
N LEU A 148 -33.38 7.10 -10.25
CA LEU A 148 -33.18 7.56 -8.87
C LEU A 148 -34.25 7.05 -7.90
N ASP A 149 -35.50 6.92 -8.32
CA ASP A 149 -36.61 6.42 -7.50
C ASP A 149 -36.45 4.94 -7.13
N GLU A 150 -35.82 4.13 -7.98
CA GLU A 150 -35.45 2.74 -7.66
C GLU A 150 -34.35 2.69 -6.60
N ILE A 151 -33.33 3.55 -6.73
CA ILE A 151 -32.24 3.67 -5.74
C ILE A 151 -32.80 4.10 -4.38
N GLU A 152 -33.67 5.11 -4.35
CA GLU A 152 -34.33 5.56 -3.13
C GLU A 152 -35.22 4.47 -2.51
N ALA A 153 -35.84 3.60 -3.32
CA ALA A 153 -36.58 2.45 -2.85
C ALA A 153 -35.68 1.39 -2.20
N GLU A 154 -34.53 1.06 -2.80
CA GLU A 154 -33.56 0.13 -2.20
C GLU A 154 -33.05 0.64 -0.84
N VAL A 155 -32.76 1.94 -0.73
CA VAL A 155 -32.30 2.55 0.53
C VAL A 155 -33.40 2.45 1.61
N ARG A 156 -34.63 2.85 1.26
CA ARG A 156 -35.76 2.88 2.21
C ARG A 156 -36.24 1.49 2.61
N ASP A 157 -36.40 0.60 1.64
CA ASP A 157 -37.13 -0.66 1.81
C ASP A 157 -36.21 -1.87 2.01
N LYS A 158 -34.96 -1.80 1.54
CA LYS A 158 -33.97 -2.90 1.56
C LYS A 158 -32.72 -2.60 2.38
N ARG A 159 -32.67 -1.46 3.07
CA ARG A 159 -31.53 -1.02 3.89
C ARG A 159 -30.23 -0.96 3.10
N ALA A 160 -30.31 -0.57 1.82
CA ALA A 160 -29.13 -0.20 1.06
C ALA A 160 -28.50 1.09 1.63
N LEU A 161 -27.20 1.25 1.46
CA LEU A 161 -26.46 2.43 1.89
C LEU A 161 -26.36 3.43 0.73
N PRO A 162 -26.91 4.65 0.86
CA PRO A 162 -26.84 5.64 -0.22
C PRO A 162 -25.41 6.14 -0.47
N LEU A 163 -25.01 6.28 -1.74
CA LEU A 163 -23.72 6.87 -2.11
C LEU A 163 -23.93 8.35 -2.45
N PHE A 164 -22.99 9.21 -2.03
CA PHE A 164 -23.16 10.66 -2.13
C PHE A 164 -22.01 11.32 -2.89
N ILE A 165 -22.36 12.38 -3.63
CA ILE A 165 -21.44 13.38 -4.16
C ILE A 165 -22.07 14.76 -3.94
N GLU A 166 -21.35 15.67 -3.28
CA GLU A 166 -21.83 17.02 -2.94
C GLU A 166 -23.19 16.99 -2.22
N GLY A 167 -23.34 16.06 -1.27
CA GLY A 167 -24.56 15.83 -0.50
C GLY A 167 -25.77 15.28 -1.30
N LYS A 168 -25.61 14.93 -2.58
CA LYS A 168 -26.67 14.33 -3.41
C LYS A 168 -26.49 12.83 -3.52
N VAL A 169 -27.59 12.09 -3.45
CA VAL A 169 -27.58 10.64 -3.70
C VAL A 169 -27.26 10.40 -5.18
N VAL A 170 -26.20 9.64 -5.44
CA VAL A 170 -25.74 9.26 -6.78
C VAL A 170 -25.77 7.75 -7.03
N GLY A 171 -26.17 6.98 -6.03
CA GLY A 171 -26.17 5.53 -6.07
C GLY A 171 -26.51 4.91 -4.72
N CYS A 172 -26.38 3.59 -4.61
CA CYS A 172 -26.41 2.88 -3.34
C CYS A 172 -25.55 1.61 -3.37
N ALA A 173 -25.13 1.16 -2.19
CA ALA A 173 -24.57 -0.16 -1.97
C ALA A 173 -25.62 -1.06 -1.31
N ARG A 174 -25.87 -2.23 -1.88
CA ARG A 174 -26.96 -3.13 -1.51
C ARG A 174 -26.48 -4.24 -0.59
N ASN A 175 -27.43 -4.90 0.07
CA ASN A 175 -27.14 -6.10 0.85
C ASN A 175 -26.98 -7.29 -0.11
N GLY A 176 -25.93 -8.08 0.07
CA GLY A 176 -25.73 -9.35 -0.64
C GLY A 176 -26.51 -10.50 -0.01
N HIS A 177 -26.97 -10.33 1.23
CA HIS A 177 -27.80 -11.31 1.93
C HIS A 177 -28.65 -10.64 3.03
N GLU A 178 -29.81 -11.20 3.35
CA GLU A 178 -30.75 -10.60 4.32
C GLU A 178 -30.32 -10.75 5.79
N LEU A 179 -29.51 -11.76 6.11
CA LEU A 179 -29.17 -12.14 7.48
C LEU A 179 -27.66 -12.22 7.76
N ASP A 180 -26.82 -12.15 6.73
CA ASP A 180 -25.39 -12.36 6.89
C ASP A 180 -24.69 -11.02 7.14
N ASP A 181 -24.16 -10.85 8.34
CA ASP A 181 -23.47 -9.63 8.74
C ASP A 181 -22.23 -9.34 7.89
N CYS A 182 -21.58 -10.38 7.34
CA CYS A 182 -20.46 -10.23 6.41
C CYS A 182 -20.89 -9.82 5.00
N LEU A 183 -22.18 -9.96 4.66
CA LEU A 183 -22.74 -9.59 3.35
C LEU A 183 -23.75 -8.43 3.45
N PHE A 184 -23.71 -7.68 4.54
CA PHE A 184 -24.43 -6.42 4.63
C PHE A 184 -23.74 -5.33 3.81
N ALA A 185 -24.54 -4.38 3.33
CA ALA A 185 -24.12 -3.29 2.46
C ALA A 185 -22.89 -2.55 2.99
N TYR A 186 -22.79 -2.35 4.31
CA TYR A 186 -21.64 -1.71 4.94
C TYR A 186 -20.34 -2.51 4.70
N VAL A 187 -20.32 -3.79 5.04
CA VAL A 187 -19.14 -4.66 4.86
C VAL A 187 -18.82 -4.87 3.38
N LEU A 188 -19.84 -5.01 2.53
CA LEU A 188 -19.63 -5.14 1.09
C LEU A 188 -19.06 -3.87 0.46
N LEU A 189 -19.51 -2.68 0.90
CA LEU A 189 -18.98 -1.41 0.44
C LEU A 189 -17.48 -1.28 0.80
N GLU A 190 -17.09 -1.68 2.01
CA GLU A 190 -15.69 -1.72 2.45
C GLU A 190 -14.85 -2.65 1.56
N ASN A 191 -15.32 -3.88 1.37
CA ASN A 191 -14.65 -4.87 0.53
C ASN A 191 -14.51 -4.41 -0.93
N ILE A 192 -15.57 -3.83 -1.52
CA ILE A 192 -15.55 -3.35 -2.90
C ILE A 192 -14.60 -2.15 -3.03
N ALA A 193 -14.62 -1.18 -2.11
CA ALA A 193 -13.71 -0.05 -2.15
C ALA A 193 -12.23 -0.49 -2.03
N CYS A 194 -11.94 -1.44 -1.13
CA CYS A 194 -10.61 -2.01 -1.00
C CYS A 194 -10.15 -2.74 -2.28
N LYS A 195 -11.00 -3.62 -2.84
CA LYS A 195 -10.76 -4.26 -4.13
C LYS A 195 -10.48 -3.23 -5.23
N THR A 196 -11.31 -2.19 -5.31
CA THR A 196 -11.23 -1.12 -6.32
C THR A 196 -9.90 -0.38 -6.24
N GLY A 197 -9.44 -0.06 -5.02
CA GLY A 197 -8.13 0.53 -4.77
C GLY A 197 -6.97 -0.35 -5.26
N GLY A 198 -7.04 -1.66 -4.99
CA GLY A 198 -6.07 -2.64 -5.48
C GLY A 198 -6.07 -2.80 -7.00
N VAL A 199 -7.25 -2.74 -7.64
CA VAL A 199 -7.37 -2.73 -9.12
C VAL A 199 -6.69 -1.49 -9.69
N LEU A 200 -6.95 -0.30 -9.13
CA LEU A 200 -6.35 0.93 -9.62
C LEU A 200 -4.82 0.90 -9.57
N SER A 201 -4.25 0.48 -8.43
CA SER A 201 -2.80 0.40 -8.27
C SER A 201 -2.17 -0.67 -9.19
N LEU A 202 -2.82 -1.81 -9.39
CA LEU A 202 -2.36 -2.84 -10.33
C LEU A 202 -2.36 -2.33 -11.78
N LEU A 203 -3.42 -1.62 -12.20
CA LEU A 203 -3.49 -1.08 -13.55
C LEU A 203 -2.39 -0.02 -13.82
N HIS A 204 -2.10 0.85 -12.85
CA HIS A 204 -0.94 1.76 -12.92
C HIS A 204 0.38 1.01 -12.94
N LEU A 205 0.55 -0.05 -12.14
CA LEU A 205 1.76 -0.87 -12.14
C LEU A 205 2.01 -1.51 -13.51
N LEU A 206 0.99 -2.09 -14.13
CA LEU A 206 1.09 -2.68 -15.48
C LEU A 206 1.50 -1.63 -16.51
N LYS A 207 0.89 -0.44 -16.46
CA LYS A 207 1.27 0.70 -17.31
C LYS A 207 2.71 1.14 -17.08
N ASN A 208 3.13 1.34 -15.83
CA ASN A 208 4.45 1.84 -15.47
C ASN A 208 5.58 0.86 -15.86
N THR A 209 5.28 -0.44 -15.84
CA THR A 209 6.26 -1.49 -16.18
C THR A 209 6.21 -1.96 -17.64
N GLY A 210 5.16 -1.58 -18.37
CA GLY A 210 4.84 -2.12 -19.69
C GLY A 210 4.58 -3.62 -19.71
N MET A 211 4.31 -4.24 -18.54
CA MET A 211 4.02 -5.66 -18.42
C MET A 211 2.61 -5.95 -18.94
N ALA A 212 2.47 -6.98 -19.77
CA ALA A 212 1.14 -7.42 -20.18
C ALA A 212 0.43 -8.08 -18.99
N PRO A 213 -0.90 -7.86 -18.79
CA PRO A 213 -1.64 -8.48 -17.69
C PRO A 213 -1.46 -10.01 -17.63
N GLU A 214 -1.37 -10.67 -18.79
CA GLU A 214 -1.20 -12.11 -18.92
C GLU A 214 0.16 -12.64 -18.42
N GLU A 215 1.15 -11.76 -18.23
CA GLU A 215 2.46 -12.12 -17.68
C GLU A 215 2.48 -12.15 -16.15
N VAL A 216 1.46 -11.65 -15.46
CA VAL A 216 1.38 -11.74 -14.00
C VAL A 216 1.06 -13.18 -13.61
N ASP A 217 1.94 -13.81 -12.83
CA ASP A 217 1.77 -15.22 -12.42
C ASP A 217 1.01 -15.35 -11.10
N PHE A 218 1.25 -14.42 -10.17
CA PHE A 218 0.70 -14.50 -8.84
C PHE A 218 0.49 -13.13 -8.22
N VAL A 219 -0.62 -12.96 -7.51
CA VAL A 219 -0.94 -11.75 -6.75
C VAL A 219 -1.01 -12.10 -5.27
N ILE A 220 -0.33 -11.31 -4.43
CA ILE A 220 -0.47 -11.35 -2.98
C ILE A 220 -1.11 -10.05 -2.54
N GLU A 221 -2.32 -10.14 -2.00
CA GLU A 221 -3.03 -8.98 -1.48
C GLU A 221 -2.82 -8.86 0.03
N CYS A 222 -2.69 -7.64 0.56
CA CYS A 222 -2.29 -7.45 1.96
C CYS A 222 -2.91 -6.24 2.69
N SER A 223 -4.12 -5.85 2.33
CA SER A 223 -4.94 -4.91 3.10
C SER A 223 -5.39 -5.49 4.44
N GLU A 224 -6.21 -4.76 5.17
CA GLU A 224 -6.78 -5.22 6.45
C GLU A 224 -8.15 -5.89 6.31
N GLU A 225 -8.77 -5.82 5.13
CA GLU A 225 -10.13 -6.29 4.92
C GLU A 225 -10.20 -7.81 4.81
N ALA A 226 -11.28 -8.42 5.31
CA ALA A 226 -11.47 -9.86 5.27
C ALA A 226 -12.83 -10.19 4.63
N ALA A 227 -12.81 -10.58 3.36
CA ALA A 227 -14.01 -10.94 2.62
C ALA A 227 -14.44 -12.37 2.94
N GLY A 228 -15.74 -12.61 3.05
CA GLY A 228 -16.30 -13.92 3.33
C GLY A 228 -17.78 -13.84 3.68
N ASP A 229 -18.36 -14.99 3.98
CA ASP A 229 -19.73 -15.11 4.50
C ASP A 229 -19.71 -15.53 5.98
N MET A 230 -20.88 -15.67 6.59
CA MET A 230 -21.04 -16.09 7.98
C MET A 230 -20.40 -17.45 8.30
N ASN A 231 -20.22 -18.32 7.30
CA ASN A 231 -19.62 -19.64 7.47
C ASN A 231 -18.10 -19.62 7.31
N GLN A 232 -17.55 -18.70 6.52
CA GLN A 232 -16.13 -18.61 6.17
C GLN A 232 -15.64 -17.15 6.12
N ARG A 233 -15.60 -16.49 7.28
CA ARG A 233 -15.09 -15.12 7.43
C ARG A 233 -13.61 -15.07 7.03
N GLY A 234 -13.28 -14.33 5.96
CA GLY A 234 -11.91 -14.23 5.43
C GLY A 234 -11.53 -15.32 4.41
N GLY A 235 -12.47 -16.15 3.96
CA GLY A 235 -12.25 -17.14 2.90
C GLY A 235 -12.30 -16.57 1.47
N GLY A 236 -12.82 -15.35 1.32
CA GLY A 236 -12.83 -14.61 0.06
C GLY A 236 -11.44 -14.07 -0.28
N ASN A 237 -11.06 -14.14 -1.55
CA ASN A 237 -9.71 -13.88 -2.03
C ASN A 237 -9.65 -12.56 -2.81
N PHE A 238 -9.15 -11.50 -2.18
CA PHE A 238 -9.01 -10.19 -2.83
C PHE A 238 -7.99 -10.22 -3.96
N ALA A 239 -6.87 -10.92 -3.79
CA ALA A 239 -5.84 -11.02 -4.82
C ALA A 239 -6.40 -11.46 -6.17
N LYS A 240 -7.23 -12.51 -6.17
CA LYS A 240 -7.92 -13.00 -7.37
C LYS A 240 -8.99 -12.05 -7.87
N ALA A 241 -9.79 -11.48 -6.97
CA ALA A 241 -10.83 -10.52 -7.34
C ALA A 241 -10.23 -9.28 -8.03
N VAL A 242 -9.08 -8.81 -7.58
CA VAL A 242 -8.33 -7.70 -8.21
C VAL A 242 -7.76 -8.13 -9.56
N ALA A 243 -7.09 -9.29 -9.61
CA ALA A 243 -6.48 -9.82 -10.84
C ALA A 243 -7.49 -10.03 -11.98
N GLU A 244 -8.70 -10.48 -11.63
CA GLU A 244 -9.83 -10.66 -12.57
C GLU A 244 -10.16 -9.36 -13.31
N ILE A 245 -10.39 -8.27 -12.57
CA ILE A 245 -10.79 -6.99 -13.15
C ILE A 245 -9.63 -6.38 -13.97
N ALA A 246 -8.39 -6.54 -13.50
CA ALA A 246 -7.21 -6.07 -14.22
C ALA A 246 -6.87 -6.87 -15.48
N GLY A 247 -7.55 -8.00 -15.72
CA GLY A 247 -7.32 -8.86 -16.89
C GLY A 247 -6.10 -9.79 -16.77
N CYS A 248 -5.58 -10.00 -15.56
CA CYS A 248 -4.46 -10.90 -15.29
C CYS A 248 -4.91 -12.37 -15.32
N VAL A 249 -5.39 -12.84 -16.47
CA VAL A 249 -6.10 -14.13 -16.64
C VAL A 249 -5.28 -15.37 -16.28
N ASN A 250 -3.94 -15.26 -16.26
CA ASN A 250 -3.04 -16.36 -15.88
C ASN A 250 -2.64 -16.33 -14.40
N ALA A 251 -3.00 -15.27 -13.67
CA ALA A 251 -2.60 -15.11 -12.29
C ALA A 251 -3.43 -16.02 -11.35
N SER A 252 -2.75 -16.59 -10.36
CA SER A 252 -3.42 -17.03 -9.12
C SER A 252 -3.17 -16.01 -8.01
N GLY A 253 -3.67 -16.23 -6.80
CA GLY A 253 -3.38 -15.33 -5.70
C GLY A 253 -3.82 -15.82 -4.34
N CYS A 254 -3.32 -15.14 -3.31
CA CYS A 254 -3.71 -15.32 -1.92
C CYS A 254 -3.60 -14.00 -1.16
N ASP A 255 -4.20 -13.97 0.03
CA ASP A 255 -4.18 -12.79 0.88
C ASP A 255 -3.28 -13.02 2.11
N VAL A 256 -2.55 -11.99 2.53
CA VAL A 256 -1.70 -11.98 3.72
C VAL A 256 -2.19 -10.89 4.66
N ARG A 257 -2.61 -11.27 5.87
CA ARG A 257 -3.11 -10.34 6.89
C ARG A 257 -2.12 -10.24 8.04
N GLY A 258 -1.85 -9.01 8.47
CA GLY A 258 -0.89 -8.74 9.55
C GLY A 258 -0.93 -7.29 10.07
N PHE A 259 -2.07 -6.60 9.91
CA PHE A 259 -2.17 -5.16 10.20
C PHE A 259 -1.06 -4.37 9.45
N CYS A 260 -0.42 -3.36 10.06
CA CYS A 260 0.69 -2.64 9.42
C CYS A 260 1.95 -3.50 9.13
N ALA A 261 2.03 -4.74 9.63
CA ALA A 261 3.09 -5.68 9.24
C ALA A 261 2.76 -6.44 7.95
N GLY A 262 1.47 -6.58 7.62
CA GLY A 262 0.96 -7.37 6.48
C GLY A 262 1.67 -7.10 5.15
N PRO A 263 1.91 -5.83 4.75
CA PRO A 263 2.65 -5.53 3.53
C PRO A 263 4.08 -6.09 3.49
N VAL A 264 4.80 -6.08 4.61
CA VAL A 264 6.17 -6.58 4.66
C VAL A 264 6.18 -8.11 4.61
N ASP A 265 5.26 -8.77 5.29
CA ASP A 265 5.08 -10.22 5.19
C ASP A 265 4.67 -10.65 3.79
N ALA A 266 3.81 -9.88 3.11
CA ALA A 266 3.40 -10.12 1.73
C ALA A 266 4.58 -9.97 0.75
N MET A 267 5.44 -8.96 0.94
CA MET A 267 6.69 -8.82 0.19
C MET A 267 7.61 -10.02 0.38
N ILE A 268 7.79 -10.50 1.62
CA ILE A 268 8.61 -11.68 1.91
C ILE A 268 8.00 -12.94 1.27
N ALA A 269 6.69 -13.12 1.35
CA ALA A 269 5.98 -14.26 0.75
C ALA A 269 6.12 -14.27 -0.78
N ALA A 270 5.94 -13.11 -1.44
CA ALA A 270 6.13 -12.99 -2.88
C ALA A 270 7.59 -13.25 -3.27
N ALA A 271 8.54 -12.66 -2.54
CA ALA A 271 9.96 -12.84 -2.78
C ALA A 271 10.39 -14.30 -2.63
N ALA A 272 9.85 -15.03 -1.65
CA ALA A 272 10.12 -16.46 -1.48
C ALA A 272 9.60 -17.30 -2.67
N GLN A 273 8.41 -16.98 -3.20
CA GLN A 273 7.88 -17.65 -4.40
C GLN A 273 8.73 -17.38 -5.64
N VAL A 274 9.21 -16.15 -5.81
CA VAL A 274 10.07 -15.76 -6.93
C VAL A 274 11.45 -16.40 -6.81
N ALA A 275 12.10 -16.28 -5.66
CA ALA A 275 13.46 -16.78 -5.45
C ALA A 275 13.55 -18.31 -5.50
N SER A 276 12.47 -19.02 -5.14
CA SER A 276 12.40 -20.48 -5.28
C SER A 276 12.10 -20.96 -6.70
N GLY A 277 11.74 -20.04 -7.62
CA GLY A 277 11.32 -20.38 -8.98
C GLY A 277 9.91 -20.95 -9.08
N ALA A 278 9.12 -20.92 -7.99
CA ALA A 278 7.73 -21.37 -8.00
C ALA A 278 6.85 -20.47 -8.88
N ARG A 279 7.17 -19.18 -8.93
CA ARG A 279 6.52 -18.14 -9.75
C ARG A 279 7.59 -17.19 -10.27
N LYS A 280 7.35 -16.54 -11.41
CA LYS A 280 8.30 -15.59 -12.00
C LYS A 280 7.91 -14.15 -11.68
N ASN A 281 6.66 -13.77 -11.96
CA ASN A 281 6.17 -12.41 -11.80
C ASN A 281 5.11 -12.37 -10.69
N CYS A 282 5.54 -11.99 -9.47
CA CYS A 282 4.64 -11.84 -8.33
C CYS A 282 4.34 -10.37 -8.09
N VAL A 283 3.06 -10.01 -7.96
CA VAL A 283 2.64 -8.67 -7.54
C VAL A 283 2.20 -8.71 -6.09
N VAL A 284 2.68 -7.78 -5.28
CA VAL A 284 2.14 -7.49 -3.94
C VAL A 284 1.33 -6.21 -4.02
N LEU A 285 0.09 -6.22 -3.55
CA LEU A 285 -0.79 -5.05 -3.62
C LEU A 285 -1.71 -4.91 -2.41
N ALA A 286 -2.22 -3.71 -2.20
CA ALA A 286 -3.30 -3.45 -1.24
C ALA A 286 -4.11 -2.22 -1.68
N GLY A 287 -5.39 -2.24 -1.34
CA GLY A 287 -6.27 -1.08 -1.44
C GLY A 287 -6.71 -0.58 -0.06
N GLY A 288 -7.07 0.71 -0.01
CA GLY A 288 -7.43 1.39 1.23
C GLY A 288 -8.70 0.89 1.89
N ALA A 289 -8.91 1.30 3.14
CA ALA A 289 -9.99 0.84 4.01
C ALA A 289 -10.92 2.02 4.38
N ILE A 290 -12.19 1.96 3.96
CA ILE A 290 -13.22 2.95 4.35
C ILE A 290 -13.31 3.14 5.87
N PRO A 291 -13.23 2.10 6.74
CA PRO A 291 -13.25 2.27 8.19
C PRO A 291 -12.29 3.32 8.75
N LYS A 292 -11.19 3.55 8.05
CA LYS A 292 -10.09 4.41 8.48
C LYS A 292 -10.24 5.85 8.01
N LEU A 293 -11.19 6.15 7.14
CA LEU A 293 -11.52 7.53 6.78
C LEU A 293 -12.10 8.25 8.00
N TYR A 294 -11.59 9.45 8.25
CA TYR A 294 -11.90 10.28 9.43
C TYR A 294 -11.82 9.58 10.79
N MET A 295 -10.95 8.56 10.91
CA MET A 295 -10.75 7.83 12.17
C MET A 295 -10.46 8.78 13.34
N ASN A 296 -9.61 9.78 13.12
CA ASN A 296 -9.23 10.85 14.05
C ASN A 296 -9.98 12.17 13.80
N GLY A 297 -11.05 12.16 12.99
CA GLY A 297 -11.77 13.37 12.57
C GLY A 297 -12.27 14.22 13.73
N ARG A 298 -12.64 13.61 14.87
CA ARG A 298 -13.05 14.35 16.08
C ARG A 298 -11.99 15.33 16.56
N ASP A 299 -10.73 14.88 16.60
CA ASP A 299 -9.62 15.69 17.08
C ASP A 299 -9.26 16.78 16.08
N HIS A 300 -9.40 16.51 14.77
CA HIS A 300 -9.21 17.50 13.71
C HIS A 300 -10.27 18.62 13.80
N VAL A 301 -11.55 18.27 13.86
CA VAL A 301 -12.66 19.23 14.00
C VAL A 301 -12.50 20.06 15.28
N LYS A 302 -12.24 19.42 16.42
CA LYS A 302 -12.03 20.11 17.71
C LYS A 302 -10.87 21.11 17.67
N LYS A 303 -9.83 20.83 16.87
CA LYS A 303 -8.65 21.69 16.69
C LYS A 303 -8.80 22.68 15.54
N LYS A 304 -9.98 22.73 14.90
CA LYS A 304 -10.31 23.62 13.79
C LYS A 304 -9.38 23.47 12.59
N MET A 305 -8.90 22.25 12.34
CA MET A 305 -8.08 21.92 11.18
C MET A 305 -8.89 21.11 10.16
N PRO A 306 -8.47 21.03 8.89
CA PRO A 306 -9.10 20.11 7.95
C PRO A 306 -9.08 18.67 8.48
N ALA A 307 -10.12 17.91 8.19
CA ALA A 307 -10.15 16.48 8.44
C ALA A 307 -9.32 15.78 7.35
N LEU A 308 -8.08 15.42 7.69
CA LEU A 308 -7.05 15.03 6.72
C LEU A 308 -7.11 13.55 6.29
N GLU A 309 -7.89 12.73 6.99
CA GLU A 309 -8.07 11.29 6.68
C GLU A 309 -9.20 11.07 5.67
N ASP A 310 -9.08 11.68 4.50
CA ASP A 310 -10.08 11.69 3.43
C ASP A 310 -9.61 11.01 2.15
N CYS A 311 -8.50 10.29 2.18
CA CYS A 311 -7.97 9.54 1.04
C CYS A 311 -7.78 8.06 1.38
N LEU A 312 -8.23 7.17 0.49
CA LEU A 312 -7.91 5.74 0.51
C LEU A 312 -6.58 5.53 -0.22
N GLY A 313 -5.55 5.06 0.49
CA GLY A 313 -4.22 4.80 -0.06
C GLY A 313 -4.15 3.41 -0.65
N ASN A 314 -3.43 3.27 -1.76
CA ASN A 314 -3.32 2.02 -2.49
C ASN A 314 -1.89 1.87 -3.02
N PHE A 315 -1.40 0.63 -3.05
CA PHE A 315 -0.10 0.35 -3.65
C PHE A 315 -0.07 -0.97 -4.40
N ALA A 316 0.88 -1.10 -5.33
CA ALA A 316 1.24 -2.36 -5.96
C ALA A 316 2.75 -2.38 -6.24
N VAL A 317 3.40 -3.53 -6.06
CA VAL A 317 4.84 -3.73 -6.27
C VAL A 317 5.07 -5.04 -7.04
N LEU A 318 5.85 -4.99 -8.11
CA LEU A 318 6.18 -6.16 -8.94
C LEU A 318 7.56 -6.71 -8.58
N LEU A 319 7.58 -7.97 -8.14
CA LEU A 319 8.80 -8.74 -7.88
C LEU A 319 9.04 -9.73 -9.02
N VAL A 320 10.30 -9.78 -9.47
CA VAL A 320 10.77 -10.64 -10.56
C VAL A 320 12.06 -11.35 -10.16
N PRO A 321 12.51 -12.39 -10.87
CA PRO A 321 13.81 -12.98 -10.58
C PRO A 321 14.89 -11.91 -10.75
N ASP A 322 15.86 -11.90 -9.83
CA ASP A 322 17.02 -11.02 -9.98
C ASP A 322 17.76 -11.38 -11.28
N ASP A 323 17.78 -10.48 -12.24
CA ASP A 323 18.49 -10.63 -13.51
C ASP A 323 19.68 -9.65 -13.65
N GLY A 324 20.03 -8.96 -12.56
CA GLY A 324 21.08 -7.95 -12.53
C GLY A 324 20.70 -6.60 -13.10
N THR A 325 19.40 -6.30 -13.31
CA THR A 325 18.95 -5.00 -13.84
C THR A 325 18.22 -4.10 -12.82
N HIS A 326 17.51 -4.69 -11.87
CA HIS A 326 16.68 -3.96 -10.91
C HIS A 326 17.29 -3.91 -9.50
N PRO A 327 16.95 -2.90 -8.67
CA PRO A 327 17.20 -2.96 -7.24
C PRO A 327 16.67 -4.27 -6.66
N ILE A 328 17.38 -4.82 -5.68
CA ILE A 328 17.12 -6.16 -5.16
C ILE A 328 16.58 -6.10 -3.74
N MET A 329 15.69 -7.02 -3.42
CA MET A 329 15.30 -7.36 -2.04
C MET A 329 16.11 -8.58 -1.59
N ARG A 330 16.79 -8.45 -0.43
CA ARG A 330 17.64 -9.49 0.15
C ARG A 330 16.85 -10.40 1.09
N LEU A 331 16.75 -11.69 0.75
CA LEU A 331 16.05 -12.68 1.58
C LEU A 331 16.94 -13.25 2.70
N ASP A 332 18.23 -12.94 2.72
CA ASP A 332 19.13 -13.33 3.80
C ASP A 332 19.13 -12.33 4.97
N VAL A 333 18.56 -11.14 4.78
CA VAL A 333 18.51 -10.04 5.76
C VAL A 333 17.07 -9.76 6.17
N LEU A 334 16.39 -10.77 6.73
CA LEU A 334 15.00 -10.66 7.18
C LEU A 334 14.88 -10.47 8.69
N GLY A 335 14.26 -9.39 9.14
CA GLY A 335 13.83 -9.26 10.54
C GLY A 335 12.56 -10.06 10.79
N LYS A 336 12.42 -10.60 12.00
CA LYS A 336 11.25 -11.37 12.41
C LYS A 336 10.97 -11.13 13.88
N HIS A 337 9.78 -10.62 14.18
CA HIS A 337 9.32 -10.48 15.55
C HIS A 337 8.78 -11.83 16.07
N THR A 338 9.56 -12.51 16.92
CA THR A 338 9.13 -13.82 17.43
C THR A 338 8.06 -13.67 18.51
N VAL A 339 7.21 -14.70 18.68
CA VAL A 339 6.20 -14.78 19.77
C VAL A 339 6.82 -14.49 21.15
N GLY A 340 8.08 -14.88 21.37
CA GLY A 340 8.81 -14.68 22.63
C GLY A 340 9.64 -13.40 22.71
N ALA A 341 9.65 -12.54 21.69
CA ALA A 341 10.50 -11.34 21.67
C ALA A 341 10.08 -10.28 22.71
N GLY A 342 8.83 -10.31 23.16
CA GLY A 342 8.23 -9.25 23.97
C GLY A 342 7.84 -8.04 23.13
N SER A 343 7.08 -7.09 23.70
CA SER A 343 6.49 -5.97 22.95
C SER A 343 7.13 -4.61 23.29
N SER A 344 8.26 -4.58 23.98
CA SER A 344 8.94 -3.32 24.27
C SER A 344 9.50 -2.70 22.97
N PRO A 345 9.50 -1.37 22.82
CA PRO A 345 10.05 -0.74 21.63
C PRO A 345 11.49 -1.16 21.31
N GLN A 346 12.31 -1.38 22.34
CA GLN A 346 13.66 -1.88 22.19
C GLN A 346 13.69 -3.33 21.66
N ALA A 347 12.85 -4.22 22.18
CA ALA A 347 12.80 -5.61 21.71
C ALA A 347 12.36 -5.71 20.25
N VAL A 348 11.34 -4.95 19.87
CA VAL A 348 10.87 -4.86 18.49
C VAL A 348 11.98 -4.34 17.58
N THR A 349 12.65 -3.25 17.96
CA THR A 349 13.76 -2.66 17.18
C THR A 349 14.94 -3.62 17.06
N THR A 350 15.26 -4.36 18.13
CA THR A 350 16.31 -5.39 18.09
C THR A 350 15.96 -6.48 17.07
N ALA A 351 14.76 -7.07 17.16
CA ALA A 351 14.34 -8.17 16.31
C ALA A 351 14.21 -7.79 14.82
N LEU A 352 13.80 -6.55 14.56
CA LEU A 352 13.51 -6.06 13.21
C LEU A 352 14.67 -5.28 12.57
N ILE A 353 15.64 -4.81 13.35
CA ILE A 353 16.75 -4.01 12.81
C ILE A 353 18.10 -4.61 13.21
N LEU A 354 18.39 -4.71 14.50
CA LEU A 354 19.72 -5.10 14.95
C LEU A 354 20.07 -6.54 14.54
N ASP A 355 19.22 -7.50 14.92
CA ASP A 355 19.46 -8.92 14.70
C ASP A 355 19.67 -9.27 13.21
N PRO A 356 18.84 -8.81 12.26
CA PRO A 356 19.09 -9.06 10.84
C PRO A 356 20.37 -8.38 10.32
N LEU A 357 20.72 -7.17 10.78
CA LEU A 357 21.96 -6.51 10.37
C LEU A 357 23.19 -7.24 10.89
N GLU A 358 23.22 -7.63 12.18
CA GLU A 358 24.34 -8.37 12.77
C GLU A 358 24.56 -9.72 12.06
N ARG A 359 23.48 -10.46 11.73
CA ARG A 359 23.58 -11.71 10.96
C ARG A 359 24.19 -11.50 9.56
N ALA A 360 23.96 -10.34 8.96
CA ALA A 360 24.50 -9.97 7.66
C ALA A 360 25.90 -9.34 7.74
N GLY A 361 26.46 -9.17 8.95
CA GLY A 361 27.73 -8.46 9.16
C GLY A 361 27.66 -6.96 8.86
N LEU A 362 26.46 -6.37 8.96
CA LEU A 362 26.20 -4.96 8.75
C LEU A 362 26.00 -4.23 10.07
N SER A 363 26.30 -2.94 10.08
CA SER A 363 26.05 -2.00 11.18
C SER A 363 24.85 -1.10 10.88
N PHE A 364 24.40 -0.35 11.90
CA PHE A 364 23.36 0.67 11.70
C PHE A 364 23.74 1.74 10.66
N LEU A 365 25.04 2.03 10.52
CA LEU A 365 25.55 3.07 9.62
C LEU A 365 25.63 2.61 8.16
N ASP A 366 25.52 1.31 7.91
CA ASP A 366 25.49 0.76 6.56
C ASP A 366 24.14 0.94 5.86
N VAL A 367 23.08 1.29 6.61
CA VAL A 367 21.71 1.49 6.09
C VAL A 367 21.41 2.98 5.97
N ASP A 368 21.22 3.47 4.75
CA ASP A 368 20.98 4.89 4.47
C ASP A 368 19.64 5.37 5.01
N LYS A 369 18.57 4.57 4.90
CA LYS A 369 17.22 4.93 5.37
C LYS A 369 16.51 3.78 6.05
N TYR A 370 15.82 4.09 7.16
CA TYR A 370 14.91 3.18 7.86
C TYR A 370 13.46 3.63 7.67
N ALA A 371 12.68 2.82 6.96
CA ALA A 371 11.27 3.08 6.69
C ALA A 371 10.38 2.27 7.62
N ALA A 372 9.87 2.93 8.66
CA ALA A 372 8.99 2.31 9.67
C ALA A 372 7.83 3.27 10.02
N GLU A 373 6.59 2.83 9.77
CA GLU A 373 5.36 3.57 10.11
C GLU A 373 5.35 5.02 9.62
N LEU A 374 5.23 5.21 8.31
CA LEU A 374 5.34 6.45 7.57
C LEU A 374 4.09 7.36 7.66
N HIS A 375 3.40 7.32 8.80
CA HIS A 375 2.19 8.12 9.05
C HIS A 375 2.46 9.61 8.87
N ILE A 376 1.59 10.31 8.13
CA ILE A 376 1.58 11.77 8.05
C ILE A 376 1.41 12.34 9.47
N ASN A 377 2.42 13.05 9.95
CA ASN A 377 2.45 13.57 11.32
C ASN A 377 1.33 14.58 11.61
N GLU A 378 0.89 15.34 10.60
CA GLU A 378 -0.25 16.26 10.74
C GLU A 378 -1.57 15.54 11.01
N ILE A 379 -1.69 14.26 10.66
CA ILE A 379 -2.87 13.46 11.01
C ILE A 379 -2.78 13.00 12.47
N THR A 380 -1.61 12.50 12.89
CA THR A 380 -1.43 11.79 14.15
C THR A 380 -1.11 12.70 15.35
N LEU A 381 -0.40 13.82 15.14
CA LEU A 381 -0.08 14.80 16.20
C LEU A 381 -1.35 15.38 16.84
N PRO A 382 -2.37 15.82 16.07
CA PRO A 382 -3.65 16.26 16.62
C PRO A 382 -4.37 15.20 17.46
N ALA A 383 -4.30 13.93 17.07
CA ALA A 383 -4.93 12.82 17.78
C ALA A 383 -4.16 12.36 19.04
N GLY A 384 -3.00 12.97 19.32
CA GLY A 384 -2.17 12.61 20.48
C GLY A 384 -1.25 11.41 20.26
N ALA A 385 -1.22 10.84 19.05
CA ALA A 385 -0.32 9.73 18.70
C ALA A 385 1.13 10.19 18.42
N GLY A 386 1.37 11.49 18.26
CA GLY A 386 2.70 12.05 18.04
C GLY A 386 3.18 11.95 16.59
N ASP A 387 4.46 12.25 16.37
CA ASP A 387 5.16 12.02 15.11
C ASP A 387 5.74 10.59 15.11
N VAL A 388 5.00 9.66 14.50
CA VAL A 388 5.29 8.22 14.52
C VAL A 388 6.59 7.88 13.78
N PRO A 389 6.85 8.37 12.54
CA PRO A 389 8.13 8.17 11.87
C PRO A 389 9.32 8.66 12.70
N LEU A 390 9.22 9.85 13.30
CA LEU A 390 10.28 10.43 14.13
C LEU A 390 10.54 9.60 15.40
N ALA A 391 9.49 9.09 16.04
CA ALA A 391 9.62 8.24 17.21
C ALA A 391 10.37 6.93 16.88
N ASN A 392 10.07 6.32 15.73
CA ASN A 392 10.72 5.09 15.27
C ASN A 392 12.21 5.25 14.99
N ILE A 393 12.59 6.30 14.26
CA ILE A 393 14.01 6.53 13.97
C ILE A 393 14.78 6.93 15.25
N LYS A 394 14.16 7.65 16.19
CA LYS A 394 14.76 7.93 17.51
C LYS A 394 15.04 6.65 18.30
N MET A 395 14.12 5.68 18.27
CA MET A 395 14.35 4.38 18.92
C MET A 395 15.51 3.61 18.27
N THR A 396 15.60 3.65 16.94
CA THR A 396 16.72 3.05 16.19
C THR A 396 18.05 3.72 16.55
N ALA A 397 18.08 5.06 16.60
CA ALA A 397 19.27 5.82 16.98
C ALA A 397 19.68 5.54 18.44
N ALA A 398 18.71 5.45 19.36
CA ALA A 398 18.97 5.09 20.75
C ALA A 398 19.59 3.68 20.87
N LEU A 399 19.09 2.71 20.11
CA LEU A 399 19.67 1.37 20.07
C LEU A 399 21.09 1.38 19.47
N ALA A 400 21.33 2.20 18.43
CA ALA A 400 22.67 2.38 17.85
C ALA A 400 23.67 2.96 18.86
N VAL A 401 23.26 3.92 19.70
CA VAL A 401 24.06 4.42 20.83
C VAL A 401 24.33 3.32 21.84
N MET A 402 23.31 2.56 22.24
CA MET A 402 23.47 1.46 23.20
C MET A 402 24.42 0.36 22.71
N LYS A 403 24.53 0.19 21.39
CA LYS A 403 25.43 -0.77 20.75
C LYS A 403 26.78 -0.15 20.35
N ASN A 404 27.06 1.08 20.78
CA ASN A 404 28.29 1.82 20.47
C ASN A 404 28.56 1.97 18.96
N ALA A 405 27.51 1.98 18.13
CA ALA A 405 27.63 2.22 16.69
C ALA A 405 27.71 3.72 16.37
N ILE A 406 27.18 4.56 17.25
CA ILE A 406 27.28 6.02 17.22
C ILE A 406 27.45 6.56 18.65
N GLU A 407 28.00 7.76 18.78
CA GLU A 407 28.03 8.47 20.06
C GLU A 407 26.66 9.07 20.39
N LYS A 408 26.36 9.25 21.68
CA LYS A 408 25.10 9.88 22.12
C LYS A 408 24.91 11.29 21.52
N ALA A 409 26.00 12.01 21.29
CA ALA A 409 25.98 13.35 20.70
C ALA A 409 25.49 13.35 19.23
N ASP A 410 25.70 12.25 18.50
CA ASP A 410 25.38 12.12 17.08
C ASP A 410 23.95 11.59 16.82
N MET A 411 23.20 11.30 17.88
CA MET A 411 21.87 10.69 17.79
C MET A 411 20.92 11.50 16.88
N MET A 412 20.92 12.83 16.99
CA MET A 412 20.04 13.67 16.16
C MET A 412 20.53 13.82 14.72
N THR A 413 21.85 13.72 14.48
CA THR A 413 22.42 13.63 13.14
C THR A 413 21.95 12.34 12.47
N PHE A 414 22.06 11.21 13.17
CA PHE A 414 21.52 9.92 12.69
C PHE A 414 20.03 10.00 12.36
N VAL A 415 19.23 10.60 13.24
CA VAL A 415 17.78 10.79 13.03
C VAL A 415 17.51 11.58 11.76
N LYS A 416 18.23 12.68 11.53
CA LYS A 416 18.06 13.53 10.35
C LYS A 416 18.50 12.84 9.07
N GLU A 417 19.64 12.17 9.10
CA GLU A 417 20.24 11.56 7.90
C GLU A 417 19.52 10.26 7.51
N ARG A 418 19.09 9.45 8.48
CA ARG A 418 18.57 8.10 8.25
C ARG A 418 17.07 7.94 8.46
N GLY A 419 16.42 8.95 9.01
CA GLY A 419 14.96 9.03 9.13
C GLY A 419 14.29 9.45 7.82
N LEU A 420 12.97 9.32 7.82
CA LEU A 420 12.07 9.72 6.74
C LEU A 420 10.91 10.54 7.33
N PRO A 421 10.40 11.54 6.59
CA PRO A 421 9.15 12.20 6.95
C PRO A 421 7.97 11.23 6.78
N GLY A 422 6.87 11.51 7.48
CA GLY A 422 5.60 10.85 7.25
C GLY A 422 4.92 11.36 5.98
N PHE A 423 4.47 10.45 5.11
CA PHE A 423 3.80 10.81 3.85
C PHE A 423 2.67 9.86 3.45
N ALA A 424 2.36 8.85 4.28
CA ALA A 424 1.31 7.89 4.03
C ALA A 424 0.11 8.09 4.98
N HIS A 425 -1.10 7.98 4.44
CA HIS A 425 -2.35 8.04 5.22
C HIS A 425 -2.43 6.94 6.27
N THR A 426 -3.16 7.20 7.35
CA THR A 426 -3.32 6.37 8.57
C THR A 426 -4.28 5.18 8.39
N GLN A 427 -4.08 4.38 7.35
CA GLN A 427 -4.84 3.16 7.09
C GLN A 427 -3.93 1.97 7.37
N GLY A 428 -4.05 1.27 8.49
CA GLY A 428 -2.92 0.56 9.12
C GLY A 428 -1.90 -0.16 8.21
N HIS A 429 -2.28 -0.87 7.15
CA HIS A 429 -1.34 -1.43 6.16
C HIS A 429 -0.60 -0.38 5.29
N ILE A 430 -1.26 0.70 4.88
CA ILE A 430 -0.71 1.76 4.03
C ILE A 430 0.53 2.44 4.62
N PRO A 431 0.57 2.95 5.85
CA PRO A 431 1.73 3.61 6.41
C PRO A 431 2.83 2.63 6.85
N SER A 432 2.80 1.36 6.45
CA SER A 432 3.97 0.46 6.62
C SER A 432 5.25 1.04 5.96
N GLY A 433 6.37 0.33 6.02
CA GLY A 433 7.57 0.73 5.26
C GLY A 433 7.42 0.62 3.73
N VAL A 434 6.46 -0.17 3.24
CA VAL A 434 6.36 -0.57 1.82
C VAL A 434 6.09 0.58 0.82
N PRO A 435 5.30 1.63 1.13
CA PRO A 435 5.17 2.77 0.22
C PRO A 435 6.46 3.53 -0.07
N TYR A 436 7.51 3.33 0.73
CA TYR A 436 8.81 3.95 0.44
C TYR A 436 9.58 3.25 -0.69
N ILE A 437 9.19 2.04 -1.10
CA ILE A 437 9.94 1.23 -2.07
C ILE A 437 10.19 1.99 -3.39
N GLY A 438 9.23 2.76 -3.90
CA GLY A 438 9.42 3.50 -5.15
C GLY A 438 10.52 4.56 -5.05
N HIS A 439 10.41 5.45 -4.06
CA HIS A 439 11.44 6.44 -3.75
C HIS A 439 12.79 5.79 -3.44
N ALA A 440 12.80 4.66 -2.74
CA ALA A 440 14.02 3.91 -2.48
C ALA A 440 14.64 3.38 -3.77
N CYS A 441 13.84 2.76 -4.65
CA CYS A 441 14.31 2.20 -5.91
C CYS A 441 14.86 3.27 -6.85
N ASP A 442 14.24 4.44 -6.93
CA ASP A 442 14.73 5.56 -7.75
C ASP A 442 16.13 5.99 -7.25
N ASN A 443 16.28 6.24 -5.96
CA ASN A 443 17.56 6.60 -5.34
C ASN A 443 18.64 5.50 -5.45
N LEU A 444 18.26 4.23 -5.34
CA LEU A 444 19.18 3.09 -5.53
C LEU A 444 19.65 2.97 -6.98
N LYS A 445 18.79 3.28 -7.96
CA LYS A 445 19.14 3.31 -9.40
C LYS A 445 20.04 4.51 -9.72
N GLU A 446 19.77 5.67 -9.12
CA GLU A 446 20.57 6.89 -9.27
C GLU A 446 21.93 6.81 -8.53
N GLY A 447 22.06 5.88 -7.58
CA GLY A 447 23.28 5.69 -6.78
C GLY A 447 23.44 6.70 -5.64
N THR A 448 22.37 7.40 -5.27
CA THR A 448 22.32 8.32 -4.12
C THR A 448 22.19 7.57 -2.79
N MET A 449 21.76 6.30 -2.83
CA MET A 449 21.70 5.39 -1.70
C MET A 449 22.26 4.01 -2.06
N LYS A 450 22.63 3.25 -1.03
CA LYS A 450 23.13 1.87 -1.12
C LYS A 450 22.26 0.86 -0.39
N ARG A 451 21.59 1.25 0.69
CA ARG A 451 20.82 0.32 1.53
C ARG A 451 19.62 1.00 2.16
N VAL A 452 18.46 0.40 1.99
CA VAL A 452 17.23 0.84 2.64
C VAL A 452 16.61 -0.32 3.38
N MET A 453 16.24 -0.09 4.64
CA MET A 453 15.54 -1.09 5.44
C MET A 453 14.04 -0.77 5.50
N ILE A 454 13.22 -1.70 5.02
CA ILE A 454 11.76 -1.61 5.04
C ILE A 454 11.26 -2.40 6.25
N ILE A 455 10.43 -1.77 7.09
CA ILE A 455 9.99 -2.32 8.37
C ILE A 455 8.46 -2.22 8.47
N GLY A 456 7.83 -3.33 8.86
CA GLY A 456 6.39 -3.44 9.13
C GLY A 456 6.18 -3.83 10.58
N LYS A 457 5.22 -3.18 11.26
CA LYS A 457 4.92 -3.43 12.68
C LYS A 457 3.43 -3.42 12.91
N GLY A 458 2.88 -4.52 13.42
CA GLY A 458 1.44 -4.72 13.59
C GLY A 458 1.03 -4.78 15.05
N SER A 459 -0.07 -4.14 15.41
CA SER A 459 -0.71 -4.27 16.71
C SER A 459 -1.85 -5.29 16.63
N LEU A 460 -1.59 -6.56 17.00
CA LEU A 460 -2.58 -7.63 16.85
C LEU A 460 -3.71 -7.60 17.90
N PHE A 461 -3.54 -6.82 18.98
CA PHE A 461 -4.47 -6.78 20.10
C PHE A 461 -5.86 -6.24 19.78
N LEU A 462 -6.01 -5.51 18.67
CA LEU A 462 -7.30 -4.99 18.24
C LEU A 462 -8.30 -6.11 17.88
N ALA A 463 -7.80 -7.23 17.36
CA ALA A 463 -8.62 -8.41 17.05
C ALA A 463 -9.07 -9.18 18.31
N ARG A 464 -8.56 -8.82 19.50
CA ARG A 464 -8.86 -9.49 20.79
C ARG A 464 -8.52 -10.99 20.83
N LEU A 465 -7.59 -11.43 19.99
CA LEU A 465 -7.09 -12.82 19.97
C LEU A 465 -5.78 -12.98 20.76
N THR A 466 -4.97 -11.93 20.82
CA THR A 466 -3.65 -11.93 21.48
C THR A 466 -3.26 -10.52 21.87
N ASN A 467 -2.43 -10.33 22.90
CA ASN A 467 -1.87 -9.01 23.26
C ASN A 467 -0.51 -8.73 22.60
N LEU A 468 -0.08 -9.60 21.68
CA LEU A 468 1.22 -9.51 21.03
C LEU A 468 1.25 -8.42 19.95
N ALA A 469 2.45 -7.93 19.69
CA ALA A 469 2.78 -7.18 18.49
C ALA A 469 3.38 -8.13 17.45
N ASP A 470 3.22 -7.78 16.18
CA ASP A 470 3.84 -8.46 15.05
C ASP A 470 4.82 -7.54 14.33
N GLY A 471 5.69 -8.13 13.51
CA GLY A 471 6.54 -7.35 12.64
C GLY A 471 7.56 -8.17 11.87
N ALA A 472 7.94 -7.61 10.74
CA ALA A 472 8.96 -8.13 9.85
C ALA A 472 9.72 -6.98 9.22
N SER A 473 10.87 -7.29 8.64
CA SER A 473 11.65 -6.31 7.88
C SER A 473 12.50 -6.99 6.81
N PHE A 474 12.92 -6.22 5.81
CA PHE A 474 13.88 -6.65 4.81
C PHE A 474 14.75 -5.49 4.34
N LEU A 475 15.85 -5.83 3.66
CA LEU A 475 16.80 -4.88 3.12
C LEU A 475 16.69 -4.80 1.58
N LEU A 476 16.74 -3.58 1.07
CA LEU A 476 16.90 -3.27 -0.36
C LEU A 476 18.32 -2.83 -0.65
N GLU A 477 18.87 -3.25 -1.80
CA GLU A 477 20.18 -2.83 -2.32
C GLU A 477 20.09 -2.52 -3.83
N PRO A 478 21.07 -1.80 -4.42
CA PRO A 478 21.18 -1.66 -5.86
C PRO A 478 21.36 -3.01 -6.53
N SER A 479 21.10 -3.05 -7.84
CA SER A 479 21.38 -4.26 -8.61
C SER A 479 22.86 -4.61 -8.56
N THR A 480 23.17 -5.91 -8.53
CA THR A 480 24.57 -6.37 -8.57
C THR A 480 25.18 -6.31 -9.98
N GLY A 481 24.36 -6.02 -11.00
CA GLY A 481 24.78 -6.05 -12.41
C GLY A 481 25.11 -7.45 -12.93
N LYS A 482 24.83 -8.50 -12.14
CA LYS A 482 25.20 -9.89 -12.43
C LYS A 482 23.95 -10.77 -12.40
N LYS A 483 23.79 -11.61 -13.41
CA LYS A 483 22.76 -12.66 -13.40
C LYS A 483 23.12 -13.75 -12.37
N PRO A 484 22.21 -14.14 -11.47
CA PRO A 484 22.36 -15.33 -10.64
C PRO A 484 22.58 -16.55 -11.54
N GLY A 485 23.62 -17.34 -11.27
CA GLY A 485 24.00 -18.48 -12.10
C GLY A 485 25.04 -18.17 -13.20
N ALA A 486 25.45 -16.91 -13.37
CA ALA A 486 26.72 -16.60 -14.02
C ALA A 486 27.89 -16.92 -13.07
N ALA A 487 28.02 -18.19 -12.67
CA ALA A 487 29.36 -18.72 -12.51
C ALA A 487 29.96 -18.62 -13.91
N ALA A 488 30.69 -17.53 -14.17
CA ALA A 488 31.55 -17.49 -15.34
C ALA A 488 32.42 -18.74 -15.23
N ALA A 489 32.22 -19.72 -16.12
CA ALA A 489 33.11 -20.86 -16.23
C ALA A 489 34.51 -20.28 -16.18
N SER A 490 35.28 -20.66 -15.16
CA SER A 490 36.61 -20.09 -14.99
C SER A 490 37.41 -20.44 -16.24
N LYS A 491 38.47 -19.66 -16.55
CA LYS A 491 39.39 -20.05 -17.64
C LYS A 491 39.89 -21.49 -17.49
N ASN A 492 39.91 -22.02 -16.27
CA ASN A 492 40.30 -23.40 -15.98
C ASN A 492 39.19 -24.39 -16.36
N ASP A 493 37.92 -24.08 -16.11
CA ASP A 493 36.79 -24.95 -16.49
C ASP A 493 36.66 -25.04 -18.02
N ILE A 494 36.86 -23.93 -18.73
CA ILE A 494 36.88 -23.90 -20.20
C ILE A 494 38.09 -24.66 -20.75
N LYS A 495 39.26 -24.54 -20.10
CA LYS A 495 40.46 -25.32 -20.47
C LYS A 495 40.28 -26.81 -20.26
N ALA A 496 39.67 -27.22 -19.15
CA ALA A 496 39.41 -28.62 -18.84
C ALA A 496 38.48 -29.23 -19.91
N LEU A 497 37.40 -28.53 -20.25
CA LEU A 497 36.46 -28.96 -21.29
C LEU A 497 37.13 -29.06 -22.68
N LEU A 498 37.99 -28.10 -23.03
CA LEU A 498 38.75 -28.13 -24.29
C LEU A 498 39.76 -29.28 -24.33
N LEU A 499 40.43 -29.58 -23.22
CA LEU A 499 41.37 -30.70 -23.11
C LEU A 499 40.65 -32.04 -23.23
N GLU A 500 39.47 -32.16 -22.61
CA GLU A 500 38.63 -33.36 -22.69
C GLU A 500 38.16 -33.61 -24.13
N VAL A 501 37.66 -32.59 -24.82
CA VAL A 501 37.25 -32.68 -26.23
C VAL A 501 38.44 -32.98 -27.16
N LEU A 502 39.61 -32.41 -26.90
CA LEU A 502 40.83 -32.70 -27.70
C LEU A 502 41.33 -34.13 -27.48
N SER A 503 41.21 -34.67 -26.26
CA SER A 503 41.55 -36.06 -25.93
C SER A 503 40.62 -37.05 -26.65
N GLU A 504 39.31 -36.79 -26.63
CA GLU A 504 38.33 -37.62 -27.34
C GLU A 504 38.49 -37.57 -28.87
N LEU A 505 38.95 -36.44 -29.41
CA LEU A 505 39.28 -36.30 -30.83
C LEU A 505 40.57 -37.03 -31.19
N SER A 506 41.58 -37.05 -30.31
CA SER A 506 42.82 -37.81 -30.56
C SER A 506 42.60 -39.32 -30.49
N GLU A 507 41.72 -39.79 -29.60
CA GLU A 507 41.37 -41.22 -29.50
C GLU A 507 40.54 -41.74 -30.68
N LYS A 508 39.97 -40.84 -31.51
CA LYS A 508 39.22 -41.19 -32.72
C LYS A 508 40.05 -41.12 -34.01
N ILE A 509 41.32 -40.72 -33.92
CA ILE A 509 42.22 -40.53 -35.07
C ILE A 509 43.30 -41.64 -35.15
N ASP A 510 43.40 -42.52 -34.15
CA ASP A 510 44.06 -43.83 -34.25
C ASP A 510 43.04 -44.93 -34.61
#